data_AF-A0A4R4BQY9-F1
#
_entry.id   AF-A0A4R4BQY9-F1
#
_cell.length_a   1.000
_cell.length_b   1.000
_cell.length_c   1.000
_cell.angle_alpha   90.00
_cell.angle_beta   90.00
_cell.angle_gamma   90.00
#
_symmetry.space_group_name_H-M   'P 1'
#
loop_
_entity.id
_entity.type
_entity.pdbx_description
1 polymer ?
#
loop_
_entity_poly.entity_id
_entity_poly.type
_entity_poly.pdbx_seq_one_letter_code
_entity_poly.pdbx_strand_id
1 'polypeptide(L)'
;MAVCIGPRGWFCYWFINNKKKERRAEHSLVFEGHALVQSGKLCYIHVMTMMKRFYKSLWVALMLGVLSCASTPPVIEEGLSPMELTQRAQEAMDRYDYTTAIRYYEAMLERFPANRSVWCEATYGIAFIQYKQKKYDASAQRFRELLKAYEGPDGDLLPQQYRVLGEKVLGRIELQKVK
;
A
#
# COMPACT_ATOMS: atom_id res chain seq x y z
N MET A 1 -26.80 -68.13 -20.03
CA MET A 1 -28.19 -68.28 -19.58
C MET A 1 -29.03 -67.18 -20.19
N ALA A 2 -29.94 -67.58 -21.06
CA ALA A 2 -30.94 -66.77 -21.73
C ALA A 2 -32.29 -67.27 -21.17
N VAL A 3 -33.26 -66.43 -20.80
CA VAL A 3 -34.34 -65.93 -21.65
C VAL A 3 -35.51 -65.75 -20.67
N CYS A 4 -36.24 -64.65 -20.73
CA CYS A 4 -37.65 -64.65 -20.33
C CYS A 4 -38.48 -64.09 -21.49
N ILE A 5 -39.01 -65.05 -22.25
CA ILE A 5 -40.12 -64.96 -23.19
C ILE A 5 -41.34 -64.36 -22.47
N GLY A 6 -42.02 -63.40 -23.11
CA GLY A 6 -43.37 -62.96 -22.70
C GLY A 6 -44.37 -64.12 -22.76
N PRO A 7 -45.63 -64.00 -22.29
CA PRO A 7 -46.60 -63.34 -23.17
C PRO A 7 -47.87 -62.77 -22.46
N ARG A 8 -48.72 -62.10 -23.26
CA ARG A 8 -50.17 -61.80 -23.01
C ARG A 8 -50.39 -60.68 -21.97
N GLY A 9 -50.62 -59.42 -22.35
CA GLY A 9 -51.71 -58.99 -23.22
C GLY A 9 -53.01 -59.07 -22.45
N TRP A 10 -53.51 -57.91 -21.95
CA TRP A 10 -54.93 -57.58 -21.63
C TRP A 10 -55.14 -56.51 -20.53
N PHE A 11 -54.09 -55.85 -20.01
CA PHE A 11 -54.28 -54.85 -18.92
C PHE A 11 -53.93 -53.38 -19.27
N CYS A 12 -53.74 -53.04 -20.55
CA CYS A 12 -53.44 -51.65 -20.94
C CYS A 12 -54.62 -50.84 -21.47
N TYR A 13 -55.77 -51.46 -21.78
CA TYR A 13 -56.84 -50.73 -22.49
C TYR A 13 -57.76 -49.92 -21.57
N TRP A 14 -57.76 -50.16 -20.25
CA TRP A 14 -58.63 -49.44 -19.32
C TRP A 14 -58.01 -48.18 -18.71
N PHE A 15 -56.69 -48.02 -18.72
CA PHE A 15 -56.01 -46.88 -18.08
C PHE A 15 -55.84 -45.65 -19.01
N ILE A 16 -56.06 -45.80 -20.32
CA ILE A 16 -55.82 -44.73 -21.31
C ILE A 16 -56.95 -43.70 -21.36
N ASN A 17 -58.17 -44.06 -20.93
CA ASN A 17 -59.34 -43.19 -21.11
C ASN A 17 -59.58 -42.16 -19.99
N ASN A 18 -58.90 -42.27 -18.83
CA ASN A 18 -59.09 -41.31 -17.73
C ASN A 18 -58.05 -40.17 -17.68
N LYS A 19 -56.92 -40.24 -18.40
CA LYS A 19 -55.90 -39.17 -18.43
C LYS A 19 -56.15 -38.05 -19.46
N LYS A 20 -57.17 -38.16 -20.31
CA LYS A 20 -57.38 -37.20 -21.41
C LYS A 20 -58.19 -35.95 -21.02
N LYS A 21 -58.86 -35.97 -19.86
CA LYS A 21 -59.70 -34.86 -19.39
C LYS A 21 -58.94 -33.79 -18.60
N GLU A 22 -57.78 -34.13 -18.05
CA GLU A 22 -56.98 -33.22 -17.21
C GLU A 22 -56.08 -32.26 -18.02
N ARG A 23 -55.66 -32.64 -19.24
CA ARG A 23 -54.80 -31.81 -20.11
C ARG A 23 -55.45 -30.57 -20.75
N ARG A 24 -56.76 -30.36 -20.59
CA ARG A 24 -57.44 -29.20 -21.22
C ARG A 24 -57.50 -27.96 -20.31
N ALA A 25 -57.22 -28.09 -19.01
CA ALA A 25 -57.27 -26.95 -18.07
C ALA A 25 -55.91 -26.24 -17.86
N GLU A 26 -54.77 -26.90 -18.14
CA GLU A 26 -53.44 -26.31 -17.90
C GLU A 26 -52.97 -25.34 -19.00
N HIS A 27 -53.52 -25.43 -20.21
CA HIS A 27 -52.97 -24.70 -21.37
C HIS A 27 -53.36 -23.21 -21.43
N SER A 28 -54.34 -22.76 -20.66
CA SER A 28 -54.77 -21.35 -20.62
C SER A 28 -54.01 -20.50 -19.59
N LEU A 29 -53.29 -21.10 -18.63
CA LEU A 29 -52.57 -20.35 -17.59
C LEU A 29 -51.08 -20.11 -17.89
N VAL A 30 -50.50 -20.77 -18.91
CA VAL A 30 -49.08 -20.60 -19.24
C VAL A 30 -48.82 -19.38 -20.13
N PHE A 31 -49.81 -18.94 -20.92
CA PHE A 31 -49.60 -17.87 -21.91
C PHE A 31 -49.52 -16.45 -21.32
N GLU A 32 -50.08 -16.20 -20.13
CA GLU A 32 -50.00 -14.87 -19.48
C GLU A 32 -48.71 -14.67 -18.65
N GLY A 33 -48.03 -15.75 -18.25
CA GLY A 33 -46.82 -15.65 -17.42
C GLY A 33 -45.55 -15.22 -18.18
N HIS A 34 -45.48 -15.46 -19.49
CA HIS A 34 -44.26 -15.19 -20.28
C HIS A 34 -44.05 -13.71 -20.59
N ALA A 35 -45.11 -12.90 -20.72
CA ALA A 35 -45.01 -11.47 -21.02
C ALA A 35 -44.46 -10.64 -19.85
N LEU A 36 -44.74 -11.02 -18.60
CA LEU A 36 -44.24 -10.32 -17.40
C LEU A 36 -42.78 -10.62 -17.07
N VAL A 37 -42.24 -11.78 -17.50
CA VAL A 37 -40.83 -12.14 -17.25
C VAL A 37 -39.87 -11.46 -18.24
N GLN A 38 -40.33 -11.12 -19.45
CA GLN A 38 -39.51 -10.44 -20.46
C GLN A 38 -39.34 -8.94 -20.19
N SER A 39 -40.35 -8.26 -19.64
CA SER A 39 -40.28 -6.84 -19.27
C SER A 39 -39.36 -6.59 -18.05
N GLY A 40 -39.36 -7.49 -17.06
CA GLY A 40 -38.48 -7.38 -15.88
C GLY A 40 -36.99 -7.60 -16.19
N LYS A 41 -36.66 -8.53 -17.10
CA LYS A 41 -35.26 -8.82 -17.48
C LYS A 41 -34.61 -7.68 -18.26
N LEU A 42 -35.35 -7.01 -19.16
CA LEU A 42 -34.84 -5.83 -19.87
C LEU A 42 -34.57 -4.66 -18.90
N CYS A 43 -35.44 -4.45 -17.92
CA CYS A 43 -35.27 -3.41 -16.91
C CYS A 43 -34.04 -3.68 -16.01
N TYR A 44 -33.86 -4.93 -15.57
CA TYR A 44 -32.72 -5.33 -14.75
C TYR A 44 -31.37 -5.17 -15.47
N ILE A 45 -31.29 -5.57 -16.75
CA ILE A 45 -30.06 -5.44 -17.55
C ILE A 45 -29.73 -3.95 -17.79
N HIS A 46 -30.73 -3.09 -18.00
CA HIS A 46 -30.50 -1.66 -18.20
C HIS A 46 -30.02 -0.96 -16.92
N VAL A 47 -30.62 -1.29 -15.77
CA VAL A 47 -30.22 -0.75 -14.45
C VAL A 47 -28.81 -1.19 -14.07
N MET A 48 -28.45 -2.46 -14.30
CA MET A 48 -27.09 -2.95 -14.05
C MET A 48 -26.05 -2.33 -15.00
N THR A 49 -26.42 -2.08 -16.26
CA THR A 49 -25.51 -1.45 -17.23
C THR A 49 -25.29 0.03 -16.93
N MET A 50 -26.33 0.74 -16.47
CA MET A 50 -26.25 2.10 -15.94
C MET A 50 -25.31 2.15 -14.72
N MET A 51 -25.49 1.26 -13.74
CA MET A 51 -24.67 1.21 -12.52
C MET A 51 -23.19 0.90 -12.80
N LYS A 52 -22.89 0.03 -13.78
CA LYS A 52 -21.51 -0.25 -14.23
C LYS A 52 -20.88 0.96 -14.94
N ARG A 53 -21.66 1.77 -15.68
CA ARG A 53 -21.16 3.01 -16.31
C ARG A 53 -20.88 4.09 -15.27
N PHE A 54 -21.75 4.22 -14.25
CA PHE A 54 -21.50 5.11 -13.12
C PHE A 54 -20.25 4.72 -12.32
N TYR A 55 -20.07 3.43 -12.02
CA TYR A 55 -18.87 2.94 -11.33
C TYR A 55 -17.58 3.21 -12.14
N LYS A 56 -17.62 3.03 -13.48
CA LYS A 56 -16.48 3.38 -14.34
C LYS A 56 -16.16 4.87 -14.32
N SER A 57 -17.17 5.74 -14.41
CA SER A 57 -16.97 7.19 -14.32
C SER A 57 -16.47 7.64 -12.95
N LEU A 58 -16.97 7.02 -11.87
CA LEU A 58 -16.50 7.27 -10.50
C LEU A 58 -15.04 6.86 -10.31
N TRP A 59 -14.62 5.73 -10.87
CA TRP A 59 -13.22 5.28 -10.84
C TRP A 59 -12.28 6.16 -11.65
N VAL A 60 -12.72 6.66 -12.80
CA VAL A 60 -11.94 7.60 -13.61
C VAL A 60 -11.77 8.93 -12.88
N ALA A 61 -12.83 9.46 -12.27
CA ALA A 61 -12.77 10.69 -11.47
C ALA A 61 -11.88 10.54 -10.23
N LEU A 62 -11.91 9.38 -9.56
CA LEU A 62 -11.04 9.07 -8.43
C LEU A 62 -9.55 9.01 -8.83
N MET A 63 -9.23 8.43 -9.99
CA MET A 63 -7.86 8.36 -10.51
C MET A 63 -7.28 9.74 -10.89
N LEU A 64 -8.11 10.66 -11.38
CA LEU A 64 -7.69 12.04 -11.72
C LEU A 64 -7.32 12.88 -10.49
N GLY A 65 -7.80 12.52 -9.29
CA GLY A 65 -7.50 13.25 -8.05
C GLY A 65 -6.09 13.01 -7.47
N VAL A 66 -5.38 11.96 -7.91
CA VAL A 66 -4.13 11.51 -7.28
C VAL A 66 -2.87 12.17 -7.87
N LEU A 67 -2.99 12.90 -8.98
CA LEU A 67 -1.85 13.51 -9.69
C LEU A 67 -1.46 14.91 -9.19
N SER A 68 -2.20 15.49 -8.23
CA SER A 68 -2.00 16.88 -7.78
C SER A 68 -0.81 17.07 -6.82
N CYS A 69 -0.23 15.99 -6.29
CA CYS A 69 0.80 16.07 -5.24
C CYS A 69 2.24 15.95 -5.77
N ALA A 70 2.55 16.53 -6.94
CA ALA A 70 3.93 16.65 -7.40
C ALA A 70 4.57 17.89 -6.73
N SER A 71 5.07 17.73 -5.50
CA SER A 71 5.88 18.77 -4.84
C SER A 71 7.24 18.87 -5.51
N THR A 72 7.66 20.09 -5.88
CA THR A 72 8.97 20.35 -6.48
C THR A 72 10.10 20.13 -5.46
N PRO A 73 11.27 19.62 -5.89
CA PRO A 73 12.38 19.40 -4.97
C PRO A 73 12.85 20.75 -4.39
N PRO A 74 13.11 20.84 -3.08
CA PRO A 74 13.52 22.09 -2.47
C PRO A 74 14.89 22.50 -2.99
N VAL A 75 15.00 23.75 -3.44
CA VAL A 75 16.27 24.39 -3.78
C VAL A 75 16.89 24.86 -2.47
N ILE A 76 18.06 24.32 -2.12
CA ILE A 76 18.76 24.68 -0.89
C ILE A 76 19.48 25.99 -1.14
N GLU A 77 19.05 27.05 -0.45
CA GLU A 77 19.66 28.37 -0.51
C GLU A 77 21.18 28.33 -0.26
N GLU A 78 21.93 29.08 -1.06
CA GLU A 78 23.38 29.20 -0.94
C GLU A 78 23.72 30.14 0.24
N GLY A 79 24.75 29.80 1.03
CA GLY A 79 25.20 30.63 2.15
C GLY A 79 24.55 30.35 3.52
N LEU A 80 23.65 29.37 3.62
CA LEU A 80 23.08 28.95 4.91
C LEU A 80 24.15 28.46 5.90
N SER A 81 24.02 28.91 7.14
CA SER A 81 24.86 28.45 8.25
C SER A 81 24.56 26.99 8.63
N PRO A 82 25.48 26.28 9.31
CA PRO A 82 25.24 24.91 9.78
C PRO A 82 24.01 24.79 10.70
N MET A 83 23.75 25.82 11.52
CA MET A 83 22.59 25.86 12.41
C MET A 83 21.29 25.94 11.61
N GLU A 84 21.22 26.81 10.60
CA GLU A 84 20.03 26.96 9.76
C GLU A 84 19.78 25.73 8.88
N LEU A 85 20.84 25.07 8.40
CA LEU A 85 20.73 23.80 7.69
C LEU A 85 20.15 22.71 8.61
N THR A 86 20.65 22.63 9.85
CA THR A 86 20.13 21.70 10.85
C THR A 86 18.66 21.99 11.16
N GLN A 87 18.29 23.25 11.38
CA GLN A 87 16.91 23.64 11.64
C GLN A 87 15.99 23.20 10.50
N ARG A 88 16.33 23.52 9.24
CA ARG A 88 15.53 23.13 8.08
C ARG A 88 15.46 21.60 7.91
N ALA A 89 16.53 20.88 8.25
CA ALA A 89 16.53 19.42 8.26
C ALA A 89 15.51 18.87 9.28
N GLN A 90 15.48 19.41 10.51
CA GLN A 90 14.50 19.02 11.53
C GLN A 90 13.06 19.37 11.11
N GLU A 91 12.83 20.55 10.55
CA GLU A 91 11.50 20.91 10.03
C GLU A 91 11.03 19.96 8.91
N ALA A 92 11.95 19.50 8.05
CA ALA A 92 11.64 18.49 7.05
C ALA A 92 11.33 17.12 7.70
N MET A 93 12.05 16.76 8.77
CA MET A 93 11.76 15.55 9.56
C MET A 93 10.38 15.58 10.21
N ASP A 94 9.96 16.72 10.75
CA ASP A 94 8.63 16.91 11.34
C ASP A 94 7.51 16.73 10.31
N ARG A 95 7.79 17.06 9.05
CA ARG A 95 6.90 16.80 7.91
C ARG A 95 7.03 15.40 7.31
N TYR A 96 7.82 14.50 7.93
CA TYR A 96 8.16 13.17 7.42
C TYR A 96 8.86 13.18 6.04
N ASP A 97 9.37 14.33 5.59
CA ASP A 97 10.12 14.46 4.35
C ASP A 97 11.59 14.14 4.58
N TYR A 98 11.85 12.84 4.68
CA TYR A 98 13.18 12.30 4.92
C TYR A 98 14.17 12.58 3.80
N THR A 99 13.69 12.66 2.55
CA THR A 99 14.56 12.91 1.39
C THR A 99 15.13 14.32 1.45
N THR A 100 14.28 15.31 1.72
CA THR A 100 14.71 16.70 1.91
C THR A 100 15.61 16.84 3.14
N ALA A 101 15.27 16.19 4.25
CA ALA A 101 16.10 16.23 5.47
C ALA A 101 17.52 15.68 5.22
N ILE A 102 17.65 14.57 4.49
CA ILE A 102 18.96 14.02 4.11
C ILE A 102 19.74 15.02 3.26
N ARG A 103 19.11 15.68 2.28
CA ARG A 103 19.79 16.67 1.44
C ARG A 103 20.35 17.86 2.22
N TYR A 104 19.67 18.32 3.26
CA TYR A 104 20.20 19.38 4.13
C TYR A 104 21.45 18.92 4.89
N TYR A 105 21.46 17.69 5.41
CA TYR A 105 22.64 17.12 6.06
C TYR A 105 23.79 16.83 5.09
N GLU A 106 23.50 16.37 3.88
CA GLU A 106 24.51 16.21 2.82
C GLU A 106 25.12 17.56 2.46
N ALA A 107 24.31 18.62 2.33
CA ALA A 107 24.81 19.97 2.12
C ALA A 107 25.72 20.45 3.27
N MET A 108 25.47 20.04 4.52
CA MET A 108 26.37 20.33 5.64
C MET A 108 27.74 19.65 5.46
N LEU A 109 27.77 18.40 5.02
CA LEU A 109 29.00 17.66 4.76
C LEU A 109 29.79 18.22 3.57
N GLU A 110 29.09 18.66 2.53
CA GLU A 110 29.69 19.25 1.33
C GLU A 110 30.24 20.66 1.57
N ARG A 111 29.49 21.50 2.27
CA ARG A 111 29.84 22.92 2.49
C ARG A 111 30.84 23.12 3.62
N PHE A 112 30.87 22.21 4.61
CA PHE A 112 31.71 22.34 5.80
C PHE A 112 32.58 21.09 6.08
N PRO A 113 33.37 20.58 5.11
CA PRO A 113 34.08 19.31 5.25
C PRO A 113 35.17 19.32 6.34
N ALA A 114 35.73 20.49 6.65
CA ALA A 114 36.77 20.63 7.66
C ALA A 114 36.22 20.67 9.10
N ASN A 115 34.92 20.94 9.28
CA ASN A 115 34.33 21.09 10.61
C ASN A 115 33.86 19.73 11.14
N ARG A 116 34.66 19.15 12.05
CA ARG A 116 34.36 17.83 12.64
C ARG A 116 33.08 17.80 13.47
N SER A 117 32.71 18.90 14.11
CA SER A 117 31.43 19.00 14.84
C SER A 117 30.25 18.89 13.89
N VAL A 118 30.30 19.61 12.76
CA VAL A 118 29.27 19.56 11.70
C VAL A 118 29.21 18.17 11.07
N TRP A 119 30.37 17.53 10.88
CA TRP A 119 30.42 16.15 10.40
C TRP A 119 29.72 15.17 11.35
N CYS A 120 29.96 15.27 12.66
CA CYS A 120 29.29 14.43 13.66
C CYS A 120 27.77 14.63 13.63
N GLU A 121 27.32 15.88 13.60
CA GLU A 121 25.91 16.24 13.56
C GLU A 121 25.20 15.70 12.31
N ALA A 122 25.76 15.96 11.13
CA ALA A 122 25.16 15.54 9.87
C ALA A 122 25.18 14.01 9.72
N THR A 123 26.28 13.35 10.12
CA THR A 123 26.39 11.88 10.09
C THR A 123 25.38 11.24 11.02
N TYR A 124 25.23 11.75 12.25
CA TYR A 124 24.19 11.32 13.18
C TYR A 124 22.79 11.53 12.60
N GLY A 125 22.53 12.73 12.06
CA GLY A 125 21.25 13.10 11.45
C GLY A 125 20.83 12.10 10.38
N ILE A 126 21.71 11.84 9.41
CA ILE A 126 21.42 10.90 8.32
C ILE A 126 21.23 9.47 8.85
N ALA A 127 22.06 9.01 9.79
CA ALA A 127 21.91 7.69 10.40
C ALA A 127 20.56 7.53 11.13
N PHE A 128 20.12 8.57 11.84
CA PHE A 128 18.85 8.59 12.54
C PHE A 128 17.66 8.59 11.56
N ILE A 129 17.77 9.29 10.43
CA ILE A 129 16.76 9.23 9.36
C ILE A 129 16.65 7.81 8.81
N GLN A 130 17.78 7.15 8.53
CA GLN A 130 17.78 5.77 8.05
C GLN A 130 17.13 4.82 9.06
N TYR A 131 17.37 5.03 10.37
CA TYR A 131 16.69 4.29 11.44
C TYR A 131 15.17 4.48 11.38
N LYS A 132 14.70 5.73 11.23
CA LYS A 132 13.26 6.06 11.09
C LYS A 132 12.64 5.40 9.86
N GLN A 133 13.39 5.30 8.77
CA GLN A 133 13.00 4.60 7.55
C GLN A 133 13.07 3.06 7.66
N LYS A 134 13.36 2.50 8.84
CA LYS A 134 13.55 1.06 9.08
C LYS A 134 14.71 0.43 8.29
N LYS A 135 15.63 1.24 7.77
CA LYS A 135 16.85 0.79 7.09
C LYS A 135 17.92 0.48 8.14
N TYR A 136 17.67 -0.54 8.95
CA TYR A 136 18.47 -0.82 10.15
C TYR A 136 19.93 -1.15 9.84
N ASP A 137 20.21 -1.86 8.75
CA ASP A 137 21.58 -2.22 8.37
C ASP A 137 22.42 -0.99 8.00
N ALA A 138 21.89 -0.16 7.10
CA ALA A 138 22.53 1.09 6.68
C ALA A 138 22.70 2.06 7.86
N SER A 139 21.65 2.19 8.68
CA SER A 139 21.68 3.02 9.88
C SER A 139 22.75 2.56 10.87
N ALA A 140 22.80 1.26 11.16
CA ALA A 140 23.78 0.69 12.08
C ALA A 140 25.21 0.84 11.56
N GLN A 141 25.43 0.69 10.25
CA GLN A 141 26.72 0.94 9.63
C GLN A 141 27.16 2.40 9.85
N ARG A 142 26.28 3.36 9.56
CA ARG A 142 26.60 4.77 9.71
C ARG A 142 26.80 5.19 11.17
N PHE A 143 26.03 4.63 12.11
CA PHE A 143 26.29 4.84 13.53
C PHE A 143 27.65 4.27 13.97
N ARG A 144 28.05 3.09 13.48
CA ARG A 144 29.40 2.56 13.75
C ARG A 144 30.50 3.44 13.15
N GLU A 145 30.30 3.99 11.96
CA GLU A 145 31.24 4.95 11.36
C GLU A 145 31.38 6.21 12.23
N LEU A 146 30.26 6.75 12.74
CA LEU A 146 30.26 7.86 13.68
C LEU A 146 31.01 7.52 14.97
N LEU A 147 30.70 6.39 15.60
CA LEU A 147 31.30 5.98 16.87
C LEU A 147 32.79 5.67 16.76
N LYS A 148 33.22 5.07 15.63
CA LYS A 148 34.64 4.85 15.34
C LYS A 148 35.44 6.15 15.30
N ALA A 149 34.82 7.27 14.92
CA ALA A 149 35.48 8.57 14.96
C ALA A 149 35.79 9.04 16.39
N TYR A 150 35.00 8.61 17.38
CA TYR A 150 35.24 8.91 18.80
C TYR A 150 36.30 8.00 19.44
N GLU A 151 36.59 6.84 18.86
CA GLU A 151 37.68 5.95 19.32
C GLU A 151 39.07 6.43 18.85
N GLY A 152 39.11 7.42 17.94
CA GLY A 152 40.36 7.97 17.42
C GLY A 152 41.05 8.96 18.39
N PRO A 153 42.27 9.42 18.04
CA PRO A 153 43.06 10.34 18.87
C PRO A 153 42.35 11.65 19.22
N ASP A 154 41.50 12.13 18.31
CA ASP A 154 40.77 13.40 18.47
C ASP A 154 39.33 13.20 18.99
N GLY A 155 38.98 11.99 19.43
CA GLY A 155 37.62 11.64 19.83
C GLY A 155 37.08 12.48 20.99
N ASP A 156 37.95 12.88 21.91
CA ASP A 156 37.58 13.72 23.07
C ASP A 156 37.22 15.15 22.68
N LEU A 157 37.73 15.64 21.54
CA LEU A 157 37.42 16.98 21.02
C LEU A 157 36.07 17.02 20.29
N LEU A 158 35.50 15.87 19.96
CA LEU A 158 34.23 15.78 19.26
C LEU A 158 33.06 16.00 20.23
N PRO A 159 31.93 16.54 19.75
CA PRO A 159 30.78 16.79 20.60
C PRO A 159 30.20 15.48 21.16
N GLN A 160 30.22 15.30 22.48
CA GLN A 160 29.89 14.03 23.12
C GLN A 160 28.41 13.65 23.00
N GLN A 161 27.51 14.60 22.73
CA GLN A 161 26.09 14.33 22.60
C GLN A 161 25.78 13.31 21.48
N TYR A 162 26.46 13.39 20.33
CA TYR A 162 26.18 12.48 19.22
C TYR A 162 26.73 11.07 19.47
N ARG A 163 27.76 10.92 20.31
CA ARG A 163 28.25 9.62 20.77
C ARG A 163 27.18 8.91 21.60
N VAL A 164 26.70 9.56 22.66
CA VAL A 164 25.68 8.99 23.56
C VAL A 164 24.38 8.67 22.82
N LEU A 165 23.93 9.56 21.93
CA LEU A 165 22.74 9.32 21.12
C LEU A 165 22.94 8.17 20.11
N GLY A 166 24.11 8.12 19.46
CA GLY A 166 24.47 7.05 18.52
C GLY A 166 24.50 5.67 19.19
N GLU A 167 25.18 5.54 20.33
CA GLU A 167 25.22 4.31 21.13
C GLU A 167 23.82 3.83 21.51
N LYS A 168 22.96 4.75 21.98
CA LYS A 168 21.59 4.43 22.39
C LYS A 168 20.75 3.90 21.24
N VAL A 169 20.84 4.51 20.06
CA VAL A 169 20.07 4.07 18.88
C VAL A 169 20.63 2.78 18.31
N LEU A 170 21.97 2.65 18.22
CA LEU A 170 22.62 1.42 17.76
C LEU A 170 22.25 0.22 18.63
N GLY A 171 22.27 0.38 19.96
CA GLY A 171 21.84 -0.67 20.89
C GLY A 171 20.38 -1.09 20.67
N ARG A 172 19.48 -0.16 20.35
CA ARG A 172 18.09 -0.50 19.98
C ARG A 172 18.01 -1.31 18.70
N ILE A 173 18.81 -0.96 17.69
CA ILE A 173 18.85 -1.69 16.42
C ILE A 173 19.33 -3.13 16.63
N GLU A 174 20.38 -3.31 17.43
CA GLU A 174 20.94 -4.63 17.72
C GLU A 174 19.96 -5.52 18.49
N LEU A 175 19.27 -4.97 19.49
CA LEU A 175 18.22 -5.70 20.22
C LEU A 175 17.06 -6.13 19.32
N GLN A 176 16.72 -5.36 18.29
CA GLN A 176 15.69 -5.75 17.33
C GLN A 176 16.11 -6.90 16.42
N LYS A 177 17.41 -7.03 16.11
CA LYS A 177 17.94 -8.11 15.26
C LYS A 177 18.01 -9.47 15.95
N VAL A 178 18.05 -9.48 17.29
CA VAL A 178 18.17 -10.70 18.11
C VAL A 178 16.81 -11.38 18.35
N LYS A 179 15.69 -10.67 18.12
CA LYS A 179 14.33 -11.22 18.21
C LYS A 179 13.91 -11.92 16.93
#